data_AF-T0KUA8-F1
#
_entry.id   AF-T0KUA8-F1
#
_cell.length_a   1.000
_cell.length_b   1.000
_cell.length_c   1.000
_cell.angle_alpha   90.00
_cell.angle_beta   90.00
_cell.angle_gamma   90.00
#
_symmetry.space_group_name_H-M   'P 1'
#
loop_
_entity.id
_entity.type
_entity.pdbx_description
1 polymer ?
#
loop_
_entity_poly.entity_id
_entity_poly.type
_entity_poly.pdbx_seq_one_letter_code
_entity_poly.pdbx_strand_id
1 'polypeptide(L)'
;MDNEILEMLEATPKLESKKCKIISFLIRVFLQFGIYIVALIVWYIQDYFIAIASLIASYIVMGIIRSKVRNSVIPPKQREHQYSDKEIADWFVAREFCFKTSKNELEVL
;
A
#
# COMPACT_ATOMS: atom_id res chain seq x y z
N MET A 1 18.28 17.08 18.81
CA MET A 1 17.91 17.82 17.59
C MET A 1 17.01 17.02 16.67
N ASP A 2 17.00 15.69 16.71
CA ASP A 2 16.13 14.86 15.83
C ASP A 2 14.63 14.93 16.17
N ASN A 3 14.28 15.40 17.38
CA ASN A 3 12.90 15.45 17.85
C ASN A 3 12.07 16.57 17.21
N GLU A 4 12.68 17.66 16.76
CA GLU A 4 11.98 18.80 16.15
C GLU A 4 11.58 18.53 14.68
N ILE A 5 12.31 17.66 13.98
CA ILE A 5 11.94 17.21 12.62
C ILE A 5 10.78 16.22 12.68
N LEU A 6 10.72 15.39 13.73
CA LEU A 6 9.64 14.44 13.99
C LEU A 6 8.30 15.13 14.30
N GLU A 7 8.29 16.32 14.90
CA GLU A 7 7.06 17.08 15.17
C GLU A 7 6.33 17.57 13.91
N MET A 8 7.01 17.66 12.75
CA MET A 8 6.38 18.01 11.48
C MET A 8 5.91 16.80 10.67
N LEU A 9 6.37 15.59 11.00
CA LEU A 9 5.97 14.37 10.32
C LEU A 9 4.75 13.76 11.03
N GLU A 10 3.59 13.73 10.35
CA GLU A 10 2.44 12.95 10.80
C GLU A 10 2.86 11.48 10.93
N ALA A 11 2.69 10.91 12.13
CA ALA A 11 3.06 9.53 12.41
C ALA A 11 2.20 8.57 11.56
N THR A 12 2.80 7.45 11.13
CA THR A 12 2.04 6.42 10.41
C THR A 12 0.84 5.98 11.24
N PRO A 13 -0.39 6.04 10.69
CA PRO A 13 -1.60 5.80 11.45
C PRO A 13 -1.63 4.35 11.95
N LYS A 14 -1.86 4.19 13.25
CA LYS A 14 -2.05 2.86 13.84
C LYS A 14 -3.49 2.41 13.60
N LEU A 15 -3.65 1.27 12.95
CA LEU A 15 -4.96 0.67 12.71
C LEU A 15 -5.43 -0.01 14.00
N GLU A 16 -6.51 0.47 14.61
CA GLU A 16 -7.08 -0.14 15.82
C GLU A 16 -7.97 -1.34 15.49
N SER A 17 -8.81 -1.21 14.46
CA SER A 17 -9.82 -2.22 14.15
C SER A 17 -9.24 -3.48 13.49
N LYS A 18 -9.72 -4.65 13.91
CA LYS A 18 -9.32 -5.96 13.33
C LYS A 18 -9.61 -6.03 11.82
N LYS A 19 -10.73 -5.44 11.38
CA LYS A 19 -11.12 -5.37 9.96
C LYS A 19 -10.11 -4.58 9.14
N CYS A 20 -9.71 -3.39 9.60
CA CYS A 20 -8.72 -2.58 8.89
C CYS A 20 -7.34 -3.25 8.89
N LYS A 21 -6.95 -3.95 9.96
CA LYS A 21 -5.71 -4.75 9.98
C LYS A 21 -5.69 -5.82 8.89
N ILE A 22 -6.81 -6.52 8.68
CA ILE A 22 -6.91 -7.55 7.62
C ILE A 22 -6.79 -6.92 6.23
N ILE A 23 -7.46 -5.78 5.99
CA ILE A 23 -7.39 -5.09 4.69
C ILE A 23 -5.97 -4.58 4.43
N SER A 24 -5.30 -4.01 5.44
CA SER A 24 -3.91 -3.56 5.32
C SER A 24 -2.98 -4.72 5.00
N PHE A 25 -3.16 -5.85 5.68
CA PHE A 25 -2.42 -7.07 5.39
C PHE A 25 -2.62 -7.54 3.94
N LEU A 26 -3.86 -7.53 3.44
CA LEU A 26 -4.18 -7.95 2.08
C LEU A 26 -3.52 -7.03 1.04
N ILE A 27 -3.57 -5.72 1.25
CA ILE A 27 -2.93 -4.73 0.36
C ILE A 27 -1.41 -4.88 0.40
N ARG A 28 -0.82 -5.06 1.59
CA ARG A 28 0.61 -5.31 1.73
C ARG A 28 1.03 -6.55 0.95
N VAL A 29 0.31 -7.66 1.10
CA VAL A 29 0.59 -8.90 0.37
C VAL A 29 0.48 -8.68 -1.13
N PHE A 30 -0.55 -7.96 -1.59
CA PHE A 30 -0.71 -7.62 -3.00
C PHE A 30 0.46 -6.79 -3.54
N LEU A 31 0.85 -5.73 -2.85
CA LEU A 31 1.96 -4.87 -3.26
C LEU A 31 3.29 -5.64 -3.29
N GLN A 32 3.53 -6.50 -2.30
CA GLN A 32 4.79 -7.24 -2.14
C GLN A 32 4.90 -8.43 -3.10
N PHE A 33 3.83 -9.22 -3.25
CA PHE A 33 3.86 -10.48 -3.97
C PHE A 33 3.16 -10.46 -5.33
N GLY A 34 2.46 -9.40 -5.70
CA GLY A 34 1.70 -9.35 -6.95
C GLY A 34 2.54 -9.57 -8.21
N ILE A 35 3.80 -9.11 -8.22
CA ILE A 35 4.73 -9.35 -9.34
C ILE A 35 4.96 -10.86 -9.54
N TYR A 36 5.22 -11.59 -8.45
CA TYR A 36 5.47 -13.02 -8.51
C TYR A 36 4.21 -13.81 -8.86
N ILE A 37 3.05 -13.39 -8.36
CA ILE A 37 1.76 -14.00 -8.71
C ILE A 37 1.51 -13.89 -10.21
N VAL A 38 1.68 -12.70 -10.78
CA VAL A 38 1.49 -12.49 -12.23
C VAL A 38 2.50 -13.32 -13.02
N ALA A 39 3.79 -13.30 -12.64
CA ALA A 39 4.81 -14.07 -13.32
C ALA A 39 4.54 -15.59 -13.27
N LEU A 40 4.07 -16.12 -12.13
CA LEU A 40 3.75 -17.53 -11.96
C LEU A 40 2.52 -17.93 -12.80
N ILE A 41 1.49 -17.09 -12.84
CA ILE A 41 0.31 -17.30 -13.70
C ILE A 41 0.71 -17.33 -15.17
N VAL A 42 1.52 -16.36 -15.62
CA VAL A 42 1.97 -16.32 -17.01
C VAL A 42 2.85 -17.52 -17.34
N TRP A 43 3.75 -17.91 -16.44
CA TRP A 43 4.59 -19.09 -16.62
C TRP A 43 3.77 -20.39 -16.71
N TYR A 44 2.65 -20.50 -15.99
CA TYR A 44 1.78 -21.68 -16.07
C TYR A 44 1.06 -21.80 -17.43
N ILE A 45 0.81 -20.67 -18.10
CA ILE A 45 -0.02 -20.61 -19.32
C ILE A 45 0.83 -20.48 -20.59
N GLN A 46 1.98 -19.82 -20.51
CA GLN A 46 2.79 -19.36 -21.65
C GLN A 46 4.23 -19.89 -21.56
N ASP A 47 4.97 -19.73 -22.66
CA ASP A 47 6.40 -20.08 -22.71
C ASP A 47 7.26 -19.25 -21.75
N TYR A 48 8.41 -19.81 -21.41
CA TYR A 48 9.39 -19.21 -20.50
C TYR A 48 9.84 -17.79 -20.91
N PHE A 49 9.98 -17.52 -22.21
CA PHE A 49 10.34 -16.18 -22.71
C PHE A 49 9.27 -15.13 -22.38
N ILE A 50 8.00 -15.47 -22.56
CA ILE A 50 6.87 -14.58 -22.27
C ILE A 50 6.74 -14.40 -20.75
N ALA A 51 6.97 -15.45 -19.97
CA ALA A 51 6.99 -15.39 -18.51
C ALA A 51 8.01 -14.36 -18.01
N ILE A 52 9.26 -14.40 -18.49
CA ILE A 52 10.28 -13.40 -18.10
C ILE A 52 9.85 -11.98 -18.52
N ALA A 53 9.40 -11.80 -19.77
CA ALA A 53 8.98 -10.49 -20.25
C ALA A 53 7.84 -9.91 -19.39
N SER A 54 6.88 -10.76 -19.01
CA SER A 54 5.77 -10.38 -18.13
C SER A 54 6.22 -10.03 -16.70
N LEU A 55 7.25 -10.69 -16.17
CA LEU A 55 7.82 -10.36 -14.86
C LEU A 55 8.41 -8.94 -14.86
N ILE A 56 9.18 -8.60 -15.90
CA ILE A 56 9.75 -7.26 -16.07
C ILE A 56 8.63 -6.22 -16.24
N ALA A 57 7.64 -6.50 -17.09
CA ALA A 57 6.49 -5.62 -17.27
C ALA A 57 5.70 -5.42 -15.96
N SER A 58 5.51 -6.48 -15.19
CA SER A 58 4.82 -6.43 -13.89
C SER A 58 5.57 -5.60 -12.86
N TYR A 59 6.91 -5.61 -12.89
CA TYR A 59 7.73 -4.74 -12.04
C TYR A 59 7.44 -3.26 -12.30
N ILE A 60 7.34 -2.86 -13.58
CA ILE A 60 6.99 -1.48 -13.97
C ILE A 60 5.57 -1.14 -13.50
N VAL A 61 4.60 -2.00 -13.79
CA VAL A 61 3.20 -1.79 -13.40
C VAL A 61 3.06 -1.66 -11.87
N MET A 62 3.71 -2.53 -11.10
CA MET A 62 3.69 -2.44 -9.64
C MET A 62 4.43 -1.21 -9.10
N GLY A 63 5.51 -0.76 -9.77
CA GLY A 63 6.15 0.51 -9.46
C GLY A 63 5.19 1.69 -9.60
N ILE A 64 4.42 1.73 -10.69
CA ILE A 64 3.40 2.76 -10.92
C ILE A 64 2.31 2.70 -9.85
N ILE A 65 1.80 1.51 -9.54
CA ILE A 65 0.75 1.32 -8.52
C ILE A 65 1.26 1.81 -7.15
N ARG A 66 2.45 1.39 -6.72
CA ARG A 66 3.06 1.82 -5.44
C ARG A 66 3.21 3.33 -5.38
N SER A 67 3.68 3.95 -6.46
CA SER A 67 3.82 5.41 -6.56
C SER A 67 2.47 6.12 -6.44
N LYS A 68 1.45 5.64 -7.17
CA LYS A 68 0.10 6.20 -7.15
C LYS A 68 -0.55 6.08 -5.77
N VAL A 69 -0.49 4.92 -5.14
CA VAL A 69 -1.05 4.67 -3.80
C VAL A 69 -0.39 5.59 -2.77
N ARG A 70 0.95 5.68 -2.76
CA ARG A 70 1.66 6.58 -1.86
C ARG A 70 1.24 8.04 -2.07
N ASN A 71 1.17 8.48 -3.32
CA ASN A 71 0.85 9.87 -3.65
C ASN A 71 -0.61 10.24 -3.35
N SER A 72 -1.54 9.29 -3.35
CA SER A 72 -2.95 9.57 -3.04
C SER A 72 -3.22 9.75 -1.55
N VAL A 73 -2.49 9.05 -0.68
CA VAL A 73 -2.82 9.00 0.76
C VAL A 73 -1.82 9.70 1.68
N ILE A 74 -0.56 9.83 1.27
CA ILE A 74 0.47 10.48 2.10
C ILE A 74 0.47 12.00 1.86
N PRO A 75 0.50 12.83 2.92
CA PRO A 75 0.56 14.29 2.79
C PRO A 75 1.79 14.77 2.00
N PRO A 76 1.66 15.82 1.16
CA PRO A 76 2.73 16.26 0.26
C PRO A 76 4.05 16.59 0.98
N LYS A 77 3.97 17.09 2.22
CA LYS A 77 5.15 17.42 3.05
C LYS A 77 6.03 16.22 3.40
N GLN A 78 5.52 15.00 3.29
CA GLN A 78 6.23 13.79 3.71
C GLN A 78 6.38 12.75 2.59
N ARG A 79 5.92 13.03 1.36
CA ARG A 79 5.93 12.05 0.26
C ARG A 79 7.33 11.60 -0.17
N GLU A 80 8.34 12.41 0.12
CA GLU A 80 9.74 12.12 -0.15
C GLU A 80 10.35 11.13 0.84
N HIS A 81 9.67 10.86 1.95
CA HIS A 81 10.11 9.85 2.91
C HIS A 81 10.01 8.44 2.33
N GLN A 82 10.99 7.59 2.66
CA GLN A 82 11.02 6.21 2.19
C GLN A 82 10.09 5.34 3.04
N TYR A 83 8.88 5.11 2.53
CA TYR A 83 7.93 4.21 3.18
C TYR A 83 8.07 2.77 2.71
N SER A 84 7.96 1.84 3.64
CA SER A 84 7.80 0.42 3.36
C SER A 84 6.41 0.08 2.83
N ASP A 85 6.26 -1.06 2.12
CA ASP A 85 4.97 -1.51 1.60
C ASP A 85 3.91 -1.68 2.72
N LYS A 86 4.35 -1.97 3.95
CA LYS A 86 3.47 -2.01 5.13
C LYS A 86 2.93 -0.63 5.47
N GLU A 87 3.79 0.38 5.55
CA GLU A 87 3.37 1.73 5.90
C GLU A 87 2.50 2.35 4.82
N ILE A 88 2.79 2.09 3.55
CA ILE A 88 1.94 2.49 2.42
C ILE A 88 0.54 1.88 2.56
N ALA A 89 0.45 0.58 2.89
CA ALA A 89 -0.81 -0.10 3.11
C ALA A 89 -1.57 0.45 4.34
N ASP A 90 -0.88 0.69 5.45
CA ASP A 90 -1.47 1.24 6.67
C ASP A 90 -2.02 2.66 6.42
N TRP A 91 -1.26 3.53 5.75
CA TRP A 91 -1.71 4.86 5.32
C TRP A 91 -2.94 4.78 4.40
N PHE A 92 -2.92 3.87 3.45
CA PHE A 92 -4.02 3.72 2.49
C PHE A 92 -5.31 3.27 3.17
N VAL A 93 -5.22 2.26 4.03
CA VAL A 93 -6.39 1.74 4.74
C VAL A 93 -6.91 2.72 5.78
N ALA A 94 -6.02 3.39 6.50
CA ALA A 94 -6.42 4.42 7.45
C ALA A 94 -7.26 5.50 6.75
N ARG A 95 -6.73 6.09 5.67
CA ARG A 95 -7.38 7.20 4.94
C ARG A 95 -8.67 6.79 4.22
N GLU A 96 -8.68 5.66 3.52
CA GLU A 96 -9.80 5.32 2.63
C GLU A 96 -10.91 4.53 3.34
N PHE A 97 -10.56 3.60 4.22
CA PHE A 97 -11.50 2.66 4.83
C PHE A 97 -11.80 2.97 6.30
N CYS A 98 -10.78 3.27 7.08
CA CYS A 98 -10.90 3.33 8.54
C CYS A 98 -11.44 4.67 9.06
N PHE A 99 -11.02 5.81 8.49
CA PHE A 99 -11.64 7.11 8.79
C PHE A 99 -13.10 7.21 8.34
N LYS A 100 -13.47 6.48 7.27
CA LYS A 100 -14.85 6.44 6.75
C LYS A 100 -15.77 5.61 7.63
N THR A 101 -15.28 4.49 8.17
CA THR A 101 -16.04 3.60 9.07
C THR A 101 -16.37 4.26 10.40
N SER A 102 -15.41 4.97 11.01
CA SER A 102 -15.64 5.68 12.29
C SER A 102 -16.73 6.76 12.20
N LYS A 103 -16.95 7.37 11.03
CA LYS A 103 -18.04 8.33 10.82
C LYS A 103 -19.40 7.64 10.75
N ASN A 104 -19.49 6.53 10.03
CA ASN A 104 -20.74 5.78 9.90
C ASN A 104 -21.18 5.11 11.22
N GLU A 105 -20.25 4.74 12.11
CA GLU A 105 -20.61 4.25 13.46
C GLU A 105 -21.07 5.37 14.40
N LEU A 106 -20.71 6.64 14.15
CA LEU A 106 -21.17 7.79 14.92
C LEU A 106 -22.52 8.35 14.43
N GLU A 107 -22.91 8.11 13.17
CA GLU A 107 -24.21 8.53 12.61
C GLU A 107 -25.36 7.53 12.90
N VAL A 108 -25.06 6.37 13.49
CA VAL A 108 -26.05 5.33 13.82
C VAL A 108 -26.38 5.29 15.33
N LEU A 109 -25.80 6.21 16.11
CA LEU A 109 -26.05 6.38 17.55
C LEU A 109 -26.87 7.64 17.84
#